data_AF-A0A9E4Z077-F1
#
_entry.id   AF-A0A9E4Z077-F1
#
_cell.length_a   1.000
_cell.length_b   1.000
_cell.length_c   1.000
_cell.angle_alpha   90.00
_cell.angle_beta   90.00
_cell.angle_gamma   90.00
#
_symmetry.space_group_name_H-M   'P 1'
#
loop_
_entity.id
_entity.type
_entity.pdbx_description
1 polymer ?
#
loop_
_entity_poly.entity_id
_entity_poly.type
_entity_poly.pdbx_seq_one_letter_code
_entity_poly.pdbx_strand_id
1 'polypeptide(L)' 'YIGVDLVNPRFDKLAEVYGAKGYYVERPEDIGDAVTEALTLQGPSVIEIPVAEYFPAAAPLPAGSGGR' A
#
# COMPACT_ATOMS: atom_id res chain seq x y z
N TYR A 1 10.39 -29.26 -3.71
CA TYR A 1 9.94 -27.96 -3.15
C TYR A 1 10.21 -26.94 -4.23
N ILE A 2 9.22 -26.61 -5.06
CA ILE A 2 9.39 -25.56 -6.06
C ILE A 2 9.25 -24.25 -5.29
N GLY A 3 10.40 -23.60 -5.08
CA GLY A 3 10.47 -22.25 -4.53
C GLY A 3 9.74 -21.32 -5.47
N VAL A 4 8.60 -20.83 -5.02
CA VAL A 4 7.98 -19.65 -5.60
C VAL A 4 8.70 -18.44 -5.01
N ASP A 5 9.83 -18.07 -5.61
CA ASP A 5 10.26 -16.68 -5.60
C ASP A 5 9.18 -15.90 -6.37
N LEU A 6 8.10 -15.59 -5.67
CA LEU A 6 7.04 -14.73 -6.19
C LEU A 6 7.61 -13.32 -6.19
N VAL A 7 8.35 -12.98 -7.24
CA VAL A 7 8.69 -11.58 -7.50
C VAL A 7 7.37 -10.90 -7.79
N ASN A 8 6.87 -10.14 -6.81
CA ASN A 8 5.62 -9.41 -6.98
C ASN A 8 5.74 -8.53 -8.24
N PRO A 9 4.79 -8.63 -9.18
CA PRO A 9 4.79 -7.76 -10.34
C PRO A 9 4.59 -6.31 -9.88
N ARG A 10 5.08 -5.37 -10.68
CA ARG A 10 4.82 -3.94 -10.52
C ARG A 10 3.32 -3.65 -10.61
N PHE A 11 2.63 -3.58 -9.47
CA PHE A 11 1.18 -3.40 -9.39
C PHE A 11 0.77 -2.00 -9.82
N ASP A 12 1.65 -1.01 -9.61
CA ASP A 12 1.51 0.33 -10.18
C ASP A 12 1.36 0.27 -11.71
N LYS A 13 2.20 -0.54 -12.38
CA LYS A 13 2.14 -0.71 -13.83
C LYS A 13 0.96 -1.53 -14.29
N LEU A 14 0.56 -2.53 -13.51
CA LEU A 14 -0.65 -3.28 -13.79
C LEU A 14 -1.89 -2.37 -13.73
N ALA A 15 -1.96 -1.47 -12.74
CA ALA A 15 -3.04 -0.50 -12.61
C ALA A 15 -3.16 0.41 -13.84
N GLU A 16 -2.03 0.92 -14.36
CA GLU A 16 -1.99 1.73 -15.58
C GLU A 16 -2.60 1.00 -16.79
N VAL A 17 -2.30 -0.30 -16.97
CA VAL A 17 -2.85 -1.11 -18.07
C VAL A 17 -4.38 -1.27 -17.98
N TYR A 18 -4.94 -1.30 -16.77
CA TYR A 18 -6.38 -1.38 -16.54
C TYR A 18 -7.08 -0.02 -16.50
N GLY A 19 -6.37 1.09 -16.79
CA GLY A 19 -6.91 2.44 -16.80
C GLY A 19 -7.03 3.09 -15.42
N ALA A 20 -6.40 2.51 -14.40
CA ALA A 20 -6.23 3.13 -13.09
C ALA A 20 -4.90 3.89 -13.02
N LYS A 21 -4.76 4.82 -12.07
CA LYS A 21 -3.47 5.45 -11.79
C LYS A 21 -2.64 4.57 -10.86
N GLY A 22 -1.41 4.22 -11.27
CA GLY A 22 -0.45 3.53 -10.42
C GLY A 22 0.50 4.50 -9.70
N TYR A 23 0.80 4.19 -8.44
CA TYR A 23 1.82 4.84 -7.62
C TYR A 23 2.75 3.78 -7.03
N TYR A 24 4.04 4.07 -6.99
CA TYR A 24 5.04 3.22 -6.32
C TYR A 24 5.85 4.08 -5.35
N VAL A 25 5.74 3.79 -4.06
CA VAL A 25 6.30 4.60 -2.99
C VAL A 25 7.28 3.77 -2.19
N GLU A 26 8.57 4.05 -2.32
CA GLU A 26 9.63 3.33 -1.59
C GLU A 26 9.94 3.93 -0.22
N ARG A 27 9.66 5.22 -0.05
CA ARG A 27 10.04 5.98 1.14
C ARG A 27 8.80 6.34 1.96
N PRO A 28 8.78 6.08 3.27
CA PRO A 28 7.63 6.38 4.13
C PRO A 28 7.18 7.85 4.09
N GLU A 29 8.11 8.78 3.94
CA GLU A 29 7.84 10.21 3.83
C GLU A 29 6.99 10.59 2.61
N ASP A 30 7.07 9.83 1.52
CA ASP A 30 6.39 10.12 0.26
C ASP A 30 4.95 9.54 0.25
N ILE A 31 4.57 8.75 1.26
CA ILE A 31 3.23 8.13 1.35
C ILE A 31 2.14 9.20 1.45
N GLY A 32 2.36 10.25 2.24
CA GLY A 32 1.36 11.30 2.46
C GLY A 32 1.00 12.05 1.18
N ASP A 33 2.02 12.35 0.37
CA ASP A 33 1.84 13.05 -0.90
C ASP A 33 1.15 12.14 -1.92
N ALA A 34 1.56 10.87 -2.02
CA ALA A 34 0.95 9.89 -2.92
C ALA A 34 -0.53 9.64 -2.61
N VAL A 35 -0.89 9.54 -1.32
CA VAL A 35 -2.29 9.40 -0.88
C VAL A 35 -3.09 10.65 -1.20
N THR A 36 -2.51 11.83 -0.95
CA THR A 36 -3.17 13.10 -1.27
C THR A 36 -3.48 13.21 -2.76
N GLU A 37 -2.50 12.92 -3.61
CA GLU A 37 -2.68 12.94 -5.07
C GLU A 37 -3.74 11.91 -5.50
N ALA A 38 -3.64 10.67 -5.01
CA ALA A 38 -4.59 9.61 -5.33
C ALA A 38 -6.04 9.95 -4.94
N LEU A 39 -6.24 10.67 -3.83
CA LEU A 39 -7.56 11.13 -3.39
C LEU A 39 -8.11 12.30 -4.22
N THR A 40 -7.24 13.11 -4.83
CA THR A 40 -7.66 14.19 -5.74
C THR A 40 -8.05 13.69 -7.13
N LEU A 41 -7.61 12.47 -7.50
CA LEU A 41 -7.96 11.87 -8.77
C LEU A 41 -9.42 11.43 -8.81
N GLN A 42 -10.09 11.78 -9.91
CA GLN A 42 -11.40 11.26 -10.24
C GLN A 42 -11.23 9.93 -10.98
N GLY A 43 -11.06 8.84 -10.22
CA GLY A 43 -10.92 7.50 -10.79
C GLY A 43 -10.22 6.51 -9.88
N PRO A 44 -10.15 5.23 -10.27
CA PRO A 44 -9.45 4.22 -9.51
C PRO A 44 -7.93 4.49 -9.51
N SER A 45 -7.31 4.26 -8.36
CA SER A 45 -5.87 4.37 -8.17
C SER A 45 -5.35 3.21 -7.33
N VAL A 46 -4.09 2.84 -7.54
CA VAL A 46 -3.37 1.78 -6.82
C VAL A 46 -2.07 2.38 -6.31
N ILE A 47 -1.83 2.28 -5.01
CA ILE A 47 -0.58 2.70 -4.36
C ILE A 47 0.14 1.46 -3.86
N GLU A 48 1.30 1.17 -4.44
CA GLU A 48 2.19 0.09 -4.02
C GLU A 48 3.27 0.65 -3.09
N ILE A 49 3.33 0.10 -1.87
CA ILE A 49 4.31 0.48 -0.85
C ILE A 49 5.05 -0.80 -0.43
N PRO A 50 6.32 -0.99 -0.83
CA PRO A 50 7.11 -2.11 -0.37
C PRO A 50 7.30 -2.04 1.14
N VAL A 51 6.91 -3.09 1.85
CA VAL A 51 7.17 -3.23 3.29
C VAL A 51 8.23 -4.30 3.50
N ALA A 52 9.01 -4.16 4.57
CA ALA A 52 9.96 -5.19 4.96
C ALA A 52 9.23 -6.51 5.23
N GLU A 53 9.87 -7.62 4.88
CA GLU A 53 9.32 -8.98 5.03
C GLU A 53 8.88 -9.29 6.47
N TYR A 54 9.50 -8.61 7.44
CA TYR A 54 9.08 -8.58 8.84
C TYR A 54 8.39 -7.26 9.18
N PHE A 55 7.06 -7.27 9.16
CA PHE A 55 6.25 -6.24 9.81
C PHE A 55 5.83 -6.76 11.18
N PRO A 56 6.20 -6.11 12.30
CA PRO A 56 5.73 -6.53 13.62
C PRO A 56 4.20 -6.49 13.64
N ALA A 57 3.58 -7.38 14.41
CA ALA A 57 2.12 -7.40 14.55
C ALA A 57 1.62 -5.99 14.90
N ALA A 58 0.56 -5.54 14.21
CA ALA A 58 -0.07 -4.25 14.51
C ALA A 58 -0.28 -4.14 16.02
N ALA A 59 0.07 -2.98 16.59
CA ALA A 59 -0.14 -2.74 18.00
C ALA A 59 -1.60 -3.08 18.35
N PRO A 60 -1.86 -3.83 19.43
CA PRO A 60 -3.23 -4.07 19.86
C PRO A 60 -3.95 -2.73 19.92
N LEU A 61 -5.13 -2.63 19.29
CA LEU A 61 -5.98 -1.46 19.45
C LEU A 61 -6.07 -1.19 20.96
N PRO A 62 -5.75 0.03 21.44
CA PRO A 62 -5.88 0.33 22.86
C PRO A 62 -7.31 -0.07 23.23
N ALA A 63 -7.42 -1.04 24.15
CA ALA A 63 -8.70 -1.59 24.54
C ALA A 63 -9.59 -0.40 24.89
N GLY A 64 -10.63 -0.19 24.09
CA GLY A 64 -11.57 0.89 24.30
C GLY A 64 -11.98 0.82 25.76
N SER A 65 -11.68 1.89 26.51
CA SER A 65 -12.11 2.02 27.88
C SER A 65 -13.63 1.98 27.87
N GLY A 66 -14.19 0.78 28.07
CA GLY A 66 -15.58 0.56 28.44
C GLY A 66 -15.78 1.17 29.82
N GLY A 67 -15.96 2.48 29.84
CA GLY A 67 -16.42 3.25 30.98
C GLY A 67 -17.94 3.28 30.96
N ARG A 68 -18.53 2.84 32.06
CA ARG A 68 -19.97 2.92 32.38
C ARG A 68 -20.54 4.32 32.25
#